data_AF-A0A9Q2L8J0-F1
#
_entry.id   AF-A0A9Q2L8J0-F1
#
_cell.length_a   1.000
_cell.length_b   1.000
_cell.length_c   1.000
_cell.angle_alpha   90.00
_cell.angle_beta   90.00
_cell.angle_gamma   90.00
#
_symmetry.space_group_name_H-M   'P 1'
#
loop_
_entity.id
_entity.type
_entity.pdbx_description
1 polymer ?
#
loop_
_entity_poly.entity_id
_entity_poly.type
_entity_poly.pdbx_seq_one_letter_code
_entity_poly.pdbx_strand_id
1 'polypeptide(L)'
;MFDAGFIDNFHFLRPWWLLACIPALTAALYVMRGAHPLHLWTGFISPHLLPHLVSGMGLAKFLRPTTMLIFVALLSSIAMAGPTWRQSVSPFIQDQAPLVFVVDLSLSMDQADIAPTRLERAKQKMRDI
;
A
#
# COMPACT_ATOMS: atom_id res chain seq x y z
N MET A 1 -2.77 11.28 -22.59
CA MET A 1 -3.59 10.07 -22.77
C MET A 1 -3.44 9.24 -21.51
N PHE A 2 -4.21 9.58 -20.47
CA PHE A 2 -4.25 8.79 -19.23
C PHE A 2 -5.30 7.71 -19.46
N ASP A 3 -4.89 6.46 -19.63
CA ASP A 3 -5.82 5.35 -19.83
C ASP A 3 -6.71 5.19 -18.59
N ALA A 4 -8.02 5.06 -18.80
CA ALA A 4 -9.02 4.91 -17.74
C ALA A 4 -8.72 3.72 -16.79
N GLY A 5 -7.99 2.71 -17.27
CA GLY A 5 -7.51 1.59 -16.47
C GLY A 5 -6.52 1.97 -15.37
N PHE A 6 -5.95 3.18 -15.35
CA PHE A 6 -5.08 3.63 -14.25
C PHE A 6 -5.84 3.74 -12.92
N ILE A 7 -7.12 4.15 -12.95
CA ILE A 7 -7.93 4.30 -11.73
C ILE A 7 -8.41 2.93 -11.25
N ASP A 8 -8.74 2.02 -12.18
CA ASP A 8 -9.21 0.67 -11.85
C ASP A 8 -8.15 -0.20 -11.16
N ASN A 9 -6.87 0.07 -11.39
CA ASN A 9 -5.76 -0.68 -10.80
C ASN A 9 -5.35 -0.19 -9.39
N PHE A 10 -6.02 0.82 -8.85
CA PHE A 10 -5.72 1.30 -7.51
C PHE A 10 -6.18 0.28 -6.45
N HIS A 11 -5.22 -0.21 -5.65
CA HIS A 11 -5.53 -1.11 -4.54
C HIS A 11 -4.59 -0.88 -3.36
N PHE A 12 -5.01 -1.34 -2.18
CA PHE A 12 -4.19 -1.35 -0.98
C PHE A 12 -3.61 -2.74 -0.78
N LEU A 13 -2.30 -2.86 -0.54
CA LEU A 13 -1.69 -4.16 -0.23
C LEU A 13 -2.21 -4.74 1.07
N ARG A 14 -2.57 -3.88 2.04
CA ARG A 14 -2.95 -4.29 3.40
C ARG A 14 -4.13 -3.46 3.92
N PRO A 15 -5.36 -3.73 3.44
CA PRO A 15 -6.53 -2.90 3.72
C PRO A 15 -6.87 -2.80 5.22
N TRP A 16 -6.48 -3.78 6.04
CA TRP A 16 -6.71 -3.75 7.48
C TRP A 16 -5.99 -2.61 8.21
N TRP A 17 -4.91 -2.05 7.65
CA TRP A 17 -4.25 -0.86 8.23
C TRP A 17 -5.11 0.40 8.18
N LEU A 18 -6.16 0.44 7.34
CA LEU A 18 -7.15 1.51 7.38
C LEU A 18 -7.92 1.54 8.70
N LEU A 19 -8.06 0.40 9.40
CA LEU A 19 -8.66 0.38 10.74
C LEU A 19 -7.80 1.14 11.76
N ALA A 20 -6.48 1.16 11.60
CA ALA A 20 -5.59 1.97 12.44
C ALA A 20 -5.79 3.48 12.21
N CYS A 21 -6.40 3.87 11.09
CA CYS A 21 -6.79 5.26 10.84
C CYS A 21 -7.96 5.71 11.74
N ILE A 22 -8.82 4.78 12.18
CA ILE A 22 -9.97 5.07 13.05
C ILE A 22 -9.55 5.73 14.38
N PRO A 23 -8.64 5.15 15.20
CA PRO A 23 -8.21 5.78 16.45
C PRO A 23 -7.49 7.11 16.23
N ALA A 24 -6.73 7.25 15.13
CA ALA A 24 -6.08 8.51 14.79
C ALA A 24 -7.12 9.60 14.47
N LEU A 25 -8.18 9.26 13.73
CA LEU A 25 -9.25 10.17 13.38
C LEU A 25 -10.12 10.53 14.59
N THR A 26 -10.45 9.57 15.46
CA THR A 26 -11.21 9.87 16.68
C THR A 26 -10.43 10.77 17.63
N ALA A 27 -9.11 10.54 17.79
CA ALA A 27 -8.24 11.43 18.54
C ALA A 27 -8.19 12.84 17.92
N ALA A 28 -8.11 12.94 16.59
CA ALA A 28 -8.18 14.21 15.87
C ALA A 28 -9.47 14.97 16.17
N LEU A 29 -10.63 14.31 16.05
CA LEU A 29 -11.93 14.89 16.33
C LEU A 29 -12.07 15.30 17.80
N TYR A 30 -11.55 14.49 18.73
CA TYR A 30 -11.55 14.79 20.16
C TYR A 30 -10.72 16.03 20.48
N VAL A 31 -9.52 16.17 19.91
CA VAL A 31 -8.67 17.35 20.08
C VAL A 31 -9.29 18.59 19.42
N MET A 32 -9.92 18.43 18.26
CA MET A 32 -10.64 19.53 17.59
C MET A 32 -11.84 20.02 18.42
N ARG A 33 -12.56 19.10 19.09
CA ARG A 33 -13.68 19.41 19.99
C ARG A 33 -13.24 19.93 21.36
N GLY A 34 -12.14 19.42 21.89
CA GLY A 34 -11.58 19.78 23.20
C GLY A 34 -10.75 21.07 23.20
N ALA A 35 -10.67 21.77 22.07
CA ALA A 35 -10.02 23.08 21.96
C ALA A 35 -10.81 24.22 22.63
N HIS A 36 -11.46 23.95 23.77
CA HIS A 36 -12.00 24.95 24.69
C HIS A 36 -11.17 24.99 25.99
N PRO A 37 -9.91 25.45 25.95
CA PRO A 37 -9.14 25.78 27.16
C PRO A 37 -9.79 26.91 27.98
N LEU A 38 -10.84 27.54 27.44
CA LEU A 38 -11.59 28.61 28.07
C LEU A 38 -12.43 28.16 29.27
N HIS A 39 -12.86 26.90 29.34
CA HIS A 39 -13.80 26.46 30.38
C HIS A 39 -13.16 26.28 31.78
N LEU A 40 -11.84 26.11 31.83
CA LEU A 40 -11.07 26.06 33.09
C LEU A 40 -10.70 27.46 33.62
N TRP A 41 -10.78 28.50 32.78
CA TRP A 41 -10.31 29.85 33.09
C TRP A 41 -11.45 30.85 33.30
N THR A 42 -12.70 30.46 33.03
CA THR A 42 -13.91 31.24 33.37
C THR A 42 -14.13 31.43 34.87
N GLY A 43 -13.41 30.68 35.72
CA GLY A 43 -13.45 30.85 37.17
C GLY A 43 -12.54 31.95 37.74
N PHE A 44 -11.55 32.44 36.97
CA PHE A 44 -10.50 33.31 37.52
C PHE A 44 -10.19 34.59 36.70
N ILE A 45 -10.68 34.74 35.46
CA ILE A 45 -10.33 35.90 34.60
C ILE A 45 -11.56 36.49 33.89
N SER A 46 -11.67 37.83 33.94
CA SER A 46 -12.78 38.62 33.40
C SER A 46 -13.03 38.40 31.90
N PRO A 47 -14.26 38.09 31.47
CA PRO A 47 -14.62 37.58 30.14
C PRO A 47 -14.32 38.54 28.96
N HIS A 48 -14.12 39.83 29.23
CA HIS A 48 -13.84 40.84 28.20
C HIS A 48 -12.42 40.83 27.61
N LEU A 49 -11.44 40.16 28.25
CA LEU A 49 -10.03 40.11 27.76
C LEU A 49 -9.72 38.84 26.96
N LEU A 50 -10.57 37.81 27.06
CA LEU A 50 -10.45 36.55 26.33
C LEU A 50 -10.36 36.68 24.80
N PRO A 51 -11.16 37.52 24.12
CA PRO A 51 -11.18 37.51 22.65
C PRO A 51 -9.93 38.13 22.01
N HIS A 52 -9.19 38.98 22.72
CA HIS A 52 -8.01 39.68 22.18
C HIS A 52 -6.68 38.94 22.43
N LEU A 53 -6.67 37.88 23.25
CA LEU A 53 -5.51 36.99 23.45
C LEU A 53 -5.49 35.80 22.46
N VAL A 54 -6.57 35.59 21.71
CA VAL A 54 -6.75 34.44 20.80
C VAL A 54 -6.47 34.82 19.32
N SER A 55 -6.29 36.11 19.02
CA SER A 55 -5.97 36.60 17.68
C SER A 55 -4.47 36.43 17.37
N GLY A 56 -4.11 35.25 16.88
CA GLY A 56 -2.74 34.90 16.48
C GLY A 56 -2.46 33.39 16.42
N MET A 57 -3.43 32.57 16.83
CA MET A 57 -3.26 31.13 17.01
C MET A 57 -3.49 30.27 15.76
N GLY A 58 -3.73 30.83 14.57
CA GLY A 58 -4.00 30.05 13.36
C GLY A 58 -2.86 29.06 13.03
N LEU A 59 -1.64 29.57 12.92
CA LEU A 59 -0.44 28.75 12.66
C LEU A 59 0.04 28.01 13.92
N ALA A 60 -0.02 28.67 15.07
CA ALA A 60 0.41 28.08 16.36
C ALA A 60 -0.45 26.88 16.79
N LYS A 61 -1.72 26.82 16.39
CA LYS A 61 -2.60 25.67 16.63
C LYS A 61 -2.22 24.47 15.76
N PHE A 62 -1.77 24.71 14.52
CA PHE A 62 -1.30 23.65 13.61
C PHE A 62 0.07 23.09 14.02
N LEU A 63 0.93 23.95 14.59
CA LEU A 63 2.24 23.60 15.13
C LEU A 63 2.19 22.99 16.54
N ARG A 64 1.00 22.70 17.09
CA ARG A 64 0.90 21.99 18.37
C ARG A 64 1.44 20.56 18.21
N PRO A 65 2.25 20.07 19.17
CA PRO A 65 2.81 18.72 19.11
C PRO A 65 1.73 17.63 18.95
N THR A 66 0.55 17.84 19.54
CA THR A 66 -0.59 16.93 19.42
C THR A 66 -1.13 16.85 17.99
N THR A 67 -1.26 17.99 17.30
CA THR A 67 -1.70 18.05 15.90
C THR A 67 -0.67 17.43 14.97
N MET A 68 0.63 17.67 15.21
CA MET A 68 1.71 17.00 14.46
C MET A 68 1.71 15.48 14.67
N LEU A 69 1.54 14.99 15.90
CA LEU A 69 1.47 13.57 16.20
C LEU A 69 0.32 12.89 15.45
N ILE A 70 -0.86 13.50 15.47
CA ILE A 70 -2.05 13.01 14.74
C ILE A 70 -1.77 12.98 13.23
N PHE A 71 -1.16 14.04 12.68
CA PHE A 71 -0.85 14.11 11.27
C PHE A 71 0.13 13.01 10.84
N VAL A 72 1.21 12.81 11.60
CA VAL A 72 2.20 11.75 11.36
C VAL A 72 1.55 10.38 11.50
N ALA A 73 0.69 10.16 12.50
CA ALA A 73 -0.03 8.90 12.68
C ALA A 73 -0.96 8.59 11.48
N LEU A 74 -1.67 9.60 10.97
CA LEU A 74 -2.54 9.45 9.81
C LEU A 74 -1.72 9.12 8.56
N LEU A 75 -0.64 9.88 8.32
CA LEU A 75 0.24 9.67 7.17
C LEU A 75 0.92 8.30 7.23
N SER A 76 1.35 7.87 8.41
CA SER A 76 1.97 6.56 8.63
C SER A 76 0.96 5.44 8.40
N SER A 77 -0.30 5.61 8.84
CA SER A 77 -1.36 4.62 8.60
C SER A 77 -1.65 4.45 7.11
N ILE A 78 -1.69 5.55 6.35
CA ILE A 78 -1.86 5.52 4.89
C ILE A 78 -0.65 4.87 4.22
N ALA A 79 0.57 5.23 4.62
CA ALA A 79 1.79 4.62 4.10
C ALA A 79 1.84 3.11 4.37
N MET A 80 1.41 2.67 5.56
CA MET A 80 1.35 1.25 5.93
C MET A 80 0.24 0.47 5.22
N ALA A 81 -0.87 1.12 4.86
CA ALA A 81 -1.90 0.51 4.01
C ALA A 81 -1.37 0.17 2.61
N GLY A 82 -0.29 0.86 2.18
CA GLY A 82 0.42 0.60 0.94
C GLY A 82 -0.47 0.84 -0.28
N PRO A 83 -0.89 2.09 -0.54
CA PRO A 83 -1.57 2.42 -1.79
C PRO A 83 -0.64 2.12 -2.95
N THR A 84 -1.06 1.23 -3.84
CA THR A 84 -0.30 0.87 -5.02
C THR A 84 -1.18 0.91 -6.26
N TRP A 85 -0.56 1.29 -7.37
CA TRP A 85 -1.11 1.17 -8.71
C TRP A 85 -0.46 0.02 -9.49
N ARG A 86 0.54 -0.64 -8.89
CA ARG A 86 1.19 -1.83 -9.45
C ARG A 86 0.67 -3.05 -8.72
N GLN A 87 -0.03 -3.89 -9.45
CA GLN A 87 -0.39 -5.23 -8.99
C GLN A 87 0.91 -6.00 -8.81
N SER A 88 1.19 -6.46 -7.59
CA SER A 88 2.30 -7.38 -7.38
C SER A 88 1.99 -8.64 -8.18
N VAL A 89 2.81 -8.95 -9.18
CA VAL A 89 2.82 -10.27 -9.83
C VAL A 89 2.89 -11.31 -8.73
N SER A 90 1.77 -11.98 -8.50
CA SER A 90 1.69 -13.00 -7.46
C SER A 90 2.72 -14.08 -7.80
N PRO A 91 3.62 -14.46 -6.87
CA PRO A 91 4.57 -15.54 -7.11
C PRO A 91 3.88 -16.90 -7.34
N PHE A 92 2.56 -16.97 -7.10
CA PHE A 92 1.71 -18.15 -7.32
C PHE A 92 0.93 -18.12 -8.63
N ILE A 93 0.97 -17.02 -9.39
CA ILE A 93 0.81 -17.16 -10.84
C ILE A 93 2.14 -17.71 -11.32
N GLN A 94 2.33 -19.02 -11.11
CA GLN A 94 3.17 -19.80 -12.01
C GLN A 94 2.78 -19.33 -13.39
N ASP A 95 3.77 -18.85 -14.13
CA ASP A 95 3.64 -18.49 -15.53
C ASP A 95 3.15 -19.76 -16.25
N GLN A 96 1.83 -19.97 -16.27
CA GLN A 96 1.17 -21.03 -17.03
C GLN A 96 1.19 -20.60 -18.50
N ALA A 97 2.35 -20.17 -18.96
CA ALA A 97 2.60 -19.98 -20.37
C ALA A 97 2.34 -21.34 -21.02
N PRO A 98 1.46 -21.42 -22.03
CA PRO A 98 1.21 -22.67 -22.72
C PRO A 98 2.51 -23.15 -23.35
N LEU A 99 3.11 -24.20 -22.78
CA LEU A 99 4.33 -24.81 -23.28
C LEU A 99 3.97 -25.84 -24.35
N VAL A 100 4.41 -25.58 -25.58
CA VAL A 100 4.22 -26.50 -26.72
C VAL A 100 5.58 -27.06 -27.12
N PHE A 101 5.73 -28.38 -27.10
CA PHE A 101 6.92 -29.06 -27.59
C PHE A 101 6.75 -29.43 -29.07
N VAL A 102 7.72 -29.06 -29.90
CA VAL A 102 7.82 -29.48 -31.30
C VAL A 102 9.07 -30.33 -31.45
N VAL A 103 8.91 -31.58 -31.88
CA VAL A 103 9.98 -32.58 -31.94
C VAL A 103 10.03 -33.17 -33.35
N ASP A 104 11.21 -33.16 -33.95
CA ASP A 104 11.45 -33.84 -35.22
C ASP A 104 11.51 -35.38 -35.00
N LEU A 105 10.93 -36.14 -35.93
CA LEU A 105 10.90 -37.60 -35.95
C LEU A 105 11.59 -38.18 -37.21
N SER A 106 12.49 -37.41 -37.83
CA SER A 106 13.28 -37.86 -38.96
C SER A 106 14.22 -39.03 -38.59
N LEU A 107 14.65 -39.81 -39.59
CA LEU A 107 15.59 -40.94 -39.40
C LEU A 107 16.91 -40.54 -38.72
N SER A 108 17.29 -39.26 -38.83
CA SER A 108 18.47 -38.71 -38.15
C SER A 108 18.35 -38.70 -36.62
N MET A 109 17.14 -38.79 -36.08
CA MET A 109 16.86 -38.76 -34.64
C MET A 109 17.07 -40.11 -33.94
N ASP A 110 17.16 -41.20 -34.70
CA ASP A 110 17.55 -42.53 -34.19
C ASP A 110 19.08 -42.70 -34.10
N GLN A 111 19.86 -41.69 -34.48
CA GLN A 111 21.32 -41.76 -34.36
C GLN A 111 21.77 -41.72 -32.89
N ALA A 112 22.75 -42.57 -32.59
CA ALA A 112 23.30 -42.79 -31.25
C ALA A 112 24.60 -42.03 -30.97
N ASP A 113 24.91 -40.97 -31.73
CA ASP A 113 26.05 -40.05 -31.43
C ASP A 113 25.94 -39.48 -30.01
N ILE A 114 24.71 -39.44 -29.52
CA ILE A 114 24.29 -39.07 -28.20
C ILE A 114 23.60 -40.30 -27.61
N ALA A 115 24.25 -40.97 -26.66
CA ALA A 115 23.63 -42.10 -25.97
C ALA A 115 22.39 -41.63 -25.18
N PRO A 116 21.29 -42.39 -25.17
CA PRO A 116 21.05 -43.61 -25.96
C PRO A 116 20.71 -43.34 -27.45
N THR A 117 19.72 -42.50 -27.75
CA THR A 117 19.50 -41.89 -29.08
C THR A 117 19.12 -40.42 -28.92
N ARG A 118 19.26 -39.60 -29.98
CA ARG A 118 18.84 -38.19 -29.95
C ARG A 118 17.36 -38.04 -29.58
N LEU A 119 16.49 -38.92 -30.09
CA LEU A 119 15.07 -38.96 -29.77
C LEU A 119 14.80 -39.28 -28.30
N GLU A 120 15.48 -40.29 -27.74
CA GLU A 120 15.32 -40.66 -26.35
C GLU A 120 15.84 -39.57 -25.40
N ARG A 121 16.93 -38.89 -25.75
CA ARG A 121 17.40 -37.72 -25.01
C ARG A 121 16.40 -36.56 -25.07
N ALA A 122 15.75 -36.31 -26.22
CA ALA A 122 14.71 -35.29 -26.32
C ALA A 122 13.51 -35.62 -25.41
N LYS A 123 13.06 -36.89 -25.37
CA LYS A 123 12.04 -37.38 -24.44
C LYS A 123 12.44 -37.21 -22.99
N GLN A 124 13.70 -37.48 -22.64
CA GLN A 124 14.20 -37.25 -21.30
C GLN A 124 14.20 -35.77 -20.94
N LYS A 125 14.70 -34.90 -21.84
CA LYS A 125 14.72 -33.47 -21.60
C LYS A 125 13.32 -32.87 -21.42
N MET A 126 12.34 -33.34 -22.17
CA MET A 126 10.94 -32.90 -22.01
C MET A 126 10.32 -33.31 -20.66
N ARG A 127 10.78 -34.41 -20.04
CA ARG A 127 10.31 -34.82 -18.71
C ARG A 127 11.02 -34.11 -17.57
N ASP A 128 12.22 -33.61 -17.82
CA ASP A 128 13.06 -32.94 -16.82
C ASP A 128 12.72 -31.45 -16.64
N ILE A 129 11.93 -30.86 -17.55
CA ILE A 129 11.47 -29.46 -17.51
C ILE A 129 10.12 -29.42 -16.81
#